data_AF-A0A848DRX6-F1
#
_entry.id   AF-A0A848DRX6-F1
#
_cell.length_a   1.000
_cell.length_b   1.000
_cell.length_c   1.000
_cell.angle_alpha   90.00
_cell.angle_beta   90.00
_cell.angle_gamma   90.00
#
_symmetry.space_group_name_H-M   'P 1'
#
loop_
_entity.id
_entity.type
_entity.pdbx_description
1 polymer ?
#
loop_
_entity_poly.entity_id
_entity_poly.type
_entity_poly.pdbx_seq_one_letter_code
_entity_poly.pdbx_strand_id
1 'polypeptide(L)'
;MAADVELGGLNRARPARCLRDIPVPMQEIPLWADYFWPAGFREGVVLGLFTADDRYLGLLGLQTDTTAHPTDEARDLIGALGPTLAAALDPTRAVAAAARAVRGAHGGGEPPHFLRAAIVISDAGDRRGLTLTELEVLGMLLTEWPDERIAAALGASGSELAGHIERAEVKLATSTRGVALVRALNQGLYIPPGLAVPA
;
A
#
# COMPACT_ATOMS: atom_id res chain seq x y z
N MET A 1 0.73 -13.69 -4.75
CA MET A 1 0.44 -12.24 -4.91
C MET A 1 0.95 -11.68 -6.23
N ALA A 2 2.25 -11.59 -6.51
CA ALA A 2 2.75 -11.09 -7.81
C ALA A 2 2.20 -11.91 -8.99
N ALA A 3 2.24 -13.25 -8.87
CA ALA A 3 1.62 -14.16 -9.84
C ALA A 3 0.11 -13.96 -10.00
N ASP A 4 -0.61 -13.59 -8.93
CA ASP A 4 -2.06 -13.37 -8.96
C ASP A 4 -2.42 -12.06 -9.68
N VAL A 5 -1.61 -11.03 -9.49
CA VAL A 5 -1.73 -9.72 -10.17
C VAL A 5 -1.47 -9.87 -11.67
N GLU A 6 -0.46 -10.68 -12.05
CA GLU A 6 -0.19 -11.00 -13.46
C GLU A 6 -1.31 -11.85 -14.07
N LEU A 7 -1.78 -12.88 -13.35
CA LEU A 7 -2.85 -13.77 -13.80
C LEU A 7 -4.16 -13.00 -14.05
N GLY A 8 -4.50 -12.04 -13.20
CA GLY A 8 -5.64 -11.14 -13.39
C GLY A 8 -5.44 -10.07 -14.49
N GLY A 9 -4.23 -9.95 -15.05
CA GLY A 9 -3.86 -8.91 -16.02
C GLY A 9 -3.97 -7.49 -15.42
N LEU A 10 -3.62 -7.37 -14.14
CA LEU A 10 -3.77 -6.17 -13.32
C LEU A 10 -2.50 -5.31 -13.28
N ASN A 11 -1.40 -5.82 -13.83
CA ASN A 11 -0.11 -5.12 -14.00
C ASN A 11 -0.04 -4.28 -15.28
N ARG A 12 -1.17 -4.06 -15.99
CA ARG A 12 -1.24 -3.23 -17.20
C ARG A 12 -2.23 -2.09 -17.00
N ALA A 13 -1.91 -0.92 -17.54
CA ALA A 13 -2.78 0.25 -17.49
C ALA A 13 -4.12 -0.06 -18.19
N ARG A 14 -5.15 -0.27 -17.39
CA ARG A 14 -6.51 -0.63 -17.82
C ARG A 14 -7.52 0.09 -16.94
N PRO A 15 -8.76 0.32 -17.43
CA PRO A 15 -9.84 0.82 -16.60
C PRO A 15 -10.05 -0.06 -15.36
N ALA A 16 -10.59 0.55 -14.30
CA ALA A 16 -11.07 -0.19 -13.14
C ALA A 16 -12.05 -1.28 -13.61
N ARG A 17 -11.98 -2.45 -12.97
CA ARG A 17 -12.86 -3.58 -13.28
C ARG A 17 -13.51 -4.09 -12.02
N CYS A 18 -14.78 -4.50 -12.13
CA CYS A 18 -15.36 -5.32 -11.08
C CYS A 18 -14.69 -6.70 -11.12
N LEU A 19 -14.64 -7.41 -9.99
CA LEU A 19 -14.02 -8.73 -9.95
C LEU A 19 -14.77 -9.71 -10.87
N ARG A 20 -16.11 -9.64 -10.94
CA ARG A 20 -16.90 -10.38 -11.95
C ARG A 20 -16.46 -10.21 -13.41
N ASP A 21 -15.76 -9.11 -13.73
CA ASP A 21 -15.37 -8.75 -15.11
C ASP A 21 -13.89 -9.06 -15.40
N ILE A 22 -13.14 -9.65 -14.47
CA ILE A 22 -11.76 -10.04 -14.74
C ILE A 22 -11.74 -11.37 -15.52
N PRO A 23 -10.72 -11.61 -16.35
CA PRO A 23 -10.71 -12.73 -17.30
C PRO A 23 -10.43 -14.11 -16.65
N VAL A 24 -10.28 -14.16 -15.33
CA VAL A 24 -9.96 -15.37 -14.57
C VAL A 24 -11.00 -15.52 -13.46
N PRO A 25 -11.62 -16.71 -13.29
CA PRO A 25 -12.53 -16.95 -12.19
C PRO A 25 -11.86 -16.68 -10.83
N MET A 26 -12.57 -15.99 -9.93
CA MET A 26 -12.04 -15.65 -8.61
C MET A 26 -11.55 -16.85 -7.80
N GLN A 27 -12.20 -18.00 -7.97
CA GLN A 27 -11.88 -19.24 -7.28
C GLN A 27 -10.51 -19.81 -7.71
N GLU A 28 -10.01 -19.40 -8.88
CA GLU A 28 -8.69 -19.80 -9.38
C GLU A 28 -7.58 -18.88 -8.89
N ILE A 29 -7.91 -17.78 -8.21
CA ILE A 29 -6.93 -16.87 -7.61
C ILE A 29 -6.67 -17.33 -6.17
N PRO A 30 -5.49 -17.89 -5.83
CA PRO A 30 -5.20 -18.43 -4.49
C PRO A 30 -5.43 -17.43 -3.37
N LEU A 31 -4.98 -16.18 -3.54
CA LEU A 31 -5.23 -15.12 -2.57
C LEU A 31 -6.72 -14.92 -2.28
N TRP A 32 -7.57 -15.05 -3.29
CA TRP A 32 -9.01 -14.89 -3.14
C TRP A 32 -9.66 -16.12 -2.51
N ALA A 33 -9.32 -17.31 -2.99
CA ALA A 33 -9.85 -18.57 -2.50
C ALA A 33 -9.47 -18.85 -1.03
N ASP A 34 -8.22 -18.59 -0.65
CA ASP A 34 -7.69 -18.96 0.65
C ASP A 34 -8.01 -17.93 1.75
N TYR A 35 -8.18 -16.65 1.38
CA TYR A 35 -8.32 -15.56 2.36
C TYR A 35 -9.61 -14.76 2.21
N PHE A 36 -9.88 -14.21 1.03
CA PHE A 36 -11.01 -13.28 0.87
C PHE A 36 -12.36 -13.99 0.90
N TRP A 37 -12.47 -15.17 0.27
CA TRP A 37 -13.73 -15.91 0.23
C TRP A 37 -14.17 -16.43 1.61
N PRO A 38 -13.30 -17.08 2.43
CA PRO A 38 -13.66 -17.48 3.78
C PRO A 38 -13.97 -16.29 4.70
N ALA A 39 -13.34 -15.13 4.47
CA ALA A 39 -13.60 -13.89 5.22
C ALA A 39 -14.94 -13.21 4.87
N GLY A 40 -15.72 -13.76 3.94
CA GLY A 40 -17.05 -13.27 3.60
C GLY A 40 -17.10 -12.30 2.41
N PHE A 41 -15.96 -11.98 1.79
CA PHE A 41 -15.95 -11.14 0.59
C PHE A 41 -16.45 -11.92 -0.64
N ARG A 42 -17.21 -11.25 -1.49
CA ARG A 42 -17.91 -11.86 -2.63
C ARG A 42 -17.66 -11.14 -3.95
N GLU A 43 -17.33 -9.86 -3.90
CA GLU A 43 -17.14 -9.03 -5.08
C GLU A 43 -16.22 -7.86 -4.75
N GLY A 44 -15.83 -7.07 -5.74
CA GLY A 44 -15.04 -5.87 -5.54
C GLY A 44 -14.76 -5.12 -6.81
N VAL A 45 -13.99 -4.03 -6.67
CA VAL A 45 -13.34 -3.34 -7.79
C VAL A 45 -11.84 -3.41 -7.62
N VAL A 46 -11.18 -3.60 -8.75
CA VAL A 46 -9.74 -3.62 -8.86
C VAL A 46 -9.26 -2.60 -9.87
N LEU A 47 -8.21 -1.87 -9.53
CA LEU A 47 -7.61 -0.83 -10.35
C LEU A 47 -6.09 -0.87 -10.20
N GLY A 48 -5.38 -1.04 -11.32
CA GLY A 48 -3.94 -0.82 -11.35
C GLY A 48 -3.62 0.67 -11.33
N LEU A 49 -2.67 1.07 -10.49
CA LEU A 49 -2.22 2.45 -10.35
C LEU A 49 -0.90 2.62 -11.10
N PHE A 50 -0.82 3.66 -11.93
CA PHE A 50 0.34 3.96 -12.75
C PHE A 50 0.65 5.46 -12.64
N THR A 51 1.93 5.81 -12.61
CA THR A 51 2.35 7.21 -12.75
C THR A 51 2.06 7.75 -14.15
N ALA A 52 2.19 9.06 -14.33
CA ALA A 52 2.03 9.70 -15.63
C ALA A 52 3.06 9.24 -16.68
N ASP A 53 4.21 8.70 -16.25
CA ASP A 53 5.23 8.06 -17.10
C ASP A 53 5.05 6.53 -17.20
N ASP A 54 3.83 6.03 -16.99
CA ASP A 54 3.44 4.61 -17.13
C ASP A 54 4.16 3.63 -16.19
N ARG A 55 4.80 4.10 -15.12
CA ARG A 55 5.39 3.20 -14.12
C ARG A 55 4.29 2.64 -13.23
N TYR A 56 4.25 1.32 -13.11
CA TYR A 56 3.32 0.64 -12.20
C TYR A 56 3.64 0.98 -10.74
N LEU A 57 2.67 1.54 -10.03
CA LEU A 57 2.76 1.88 -8.62
C LEU A 57 2.20 0.79 -7.71
N GLY A 58 1.20 0.04 -8.18
CA GLY A 58 0.55 -0.98 -7.36
C GLY A 58 -0.91 -1.18 -7.70
N LEU A 59 -1.59 -1.97 -6.88
CA LEU A 59 -2.98 -2.32 -7.05
C LEU A 59 -3.85 -1.69 -5.95
N LEU A 60 -4.94 -1.04 -6.35
CA LEU A 60 -6.04 -0.74 -5.46
C LEU A 60 -7.09 -1.85 -5.59
N GLY A 61 -7.34 -2.55 -4.48
CA GLY A 61 -8.48 -3.45 -4.32
C GLY A 61 -9.49 -2.86 -3.36
N LEU A 62 -10.76 -2.86 -3.74
CA LEU A 62 -11.90 -2.51 -2.89
C LEU A 62 -12.89 -3.66 -2.89
N GLN A 63 -13.17 -4.25 -1.74
CA GLN A 63 -13.89 -5.52 -1.61
C GLN A 63 -15.22 -5.32 -0.90
N THR A 64 -16.22 -6.12 -1.27
CA THR A 64 -17.56 -6.12 -0.71
C THR A 64 -17.99 -7.56 -0.38
N ASP A 65 -18.90 -7.70 0.57
CA ASP A 65 -19.50 -8.98 0.97
C ASP A 65 -20.74 -9.35 0.15
N THR A 66 -21.10 -8.54 -0.84
CA THR A 66 -22.26 -8.72 -1.70
C THR A 66 -21.88 -8.69 -3.17
N THR A 67 -22.53 -9.53 -3.98
CA THR A 67 -22.34 -9.52 -5.44
C THR A 67 -23.11 -8.39 -6.15
N ALA A 68 -24.01 -7.70 -5.44
CA ALA A 68 -24.78 -6.59 -6.00
C ALA A 68 -23.94 -5.31 -6.16
N HIS A 69 -22.81 -5.21 -5.46
CA HIS A 69 -21.90 -4.07 -5.47
C HIS A 69 -20.46 -4.52 -5.67
N PRO A 70 -19.60 -3.67 -6.24
CA PRO A 70 -19.89 -2.31 -6.69
C PRO A 70 -20.68 -2.29 -8.02
N THR A 71 -21.47 -1.23 -8.19
CA THR A 71 -22.15 -0.93 -9.45
C THR A 71 -21.14 -0.45 -10.49
N ASP A 72 -21.52 -0.47 -11.76
CA ASP A 72 -20.65 0.04 -12.83
C ASP A 72 -20.35 1.53 -12.67
N GLU A 73 -21.32 2.32 -12.18
CA GLU A 73 -21.11 3.73 -11.83
C GLU A 73 -20.07 3.91 -10.71
N ALA A 74 -20.11 3.07 -9.67
CA ALA A 74 -19.12 3.10 -8.60
C ALA A 74 -17.73 2.68 -9.12
N ARG A 75 -17.65 1.67 -9.98
CA ARG A 75 -16.42 1.26 -10.67
C ARG A 75 -15.84 2.42 -11.49
N ASP A 76 -16.66 3.11 -12.26
CA ASP A 76 -16.22 4.20 -13.13
C ASP A 76 -15.75 5.41 -12.31
N LEU A 77 -16.44 5.73 -11.21
CA LEU A 77 -15.99 6.73 -10.24
C LEU A 77 -14.63 6.38 -9.63
N ILE A 78 -14.44 5.12 -9.19
CA ILE A 78 -13.16 4.64 -8.67
C ILE A 78 -12.06 4.73 -9.74
N GLY A 79 -12.38 4.36 -10.97
CA GLY A 79 -11.47 4.51 -12.12
C GLY A 79 -11.04 5.95 -12.35
N ALA A 80 -11.98 6.91 -12.26
CA ALA A 80 -11.71 8.34 -12.40
C ALA A 80 -10.80 8.90 -11.28
N LEU A 81 -10.84 8.30 -10.09
CA LEU A 81 -9.95 8.66 -8.97
C LEU A 81 -8.52 8.10 -9.14
N GLY A 82 -8.33 7.11 -10.02
CA GLY A 82 -7.06 6.42 -10.25
C GLY A 82 -5.85 7.35 -10.43
N PRO A 83 -5.89 8.34 -11.34
CA PRO A 83 -4.77 9.27 -11.54
C PRO A 83 -4.46 10.12 -10.30
N THR A 84 -5.49 10.56 -9.56
CA THR A 84 -5.31 11.34 -8.32
C THR A 84 -4.68 10.49 -7.23
N LEU A 85 -5.13 9.24 -7.08
CA LEU A 85 -4.57 8.28 -6.14
C LEU A 85 -3.12 7.94 -6.52
N ALA A 86 -2.85 7.67 -7.80
CA ALA A 86 -1.50 7.43 -8.28
C ALA A 86 -0.57 8.62 -8.02
N ALA A 87 -1.03 9.85 -8.26
CA ALA A 87 -0.24 11.06 -7.96
C ALA A 87 0.00 11.28 -6.47
N ALA A 88 -0.94 10.89 -5.61
CA ALA A 88 -0.81 10.98 -4.16
C ALA A 88 0.09 9.87 -3.58
N LEU A 89 0.09 8.71 -4.21
CA LEU A 89 0.87 7.53 -3.80
C LEU A 89 2.23 7.48 -4.49
N ASP A 90 2.49 8.34 -5.48
CA ASP A 90 3.81 8.51 -6.09
C ASP A 90 4.78 8.95 -4.97
N PRO A 91 5.79 8.12 -4.64
CA PRO A 91 6.73 8.39 -3.57
C PRO A 91 7.47 9.72 -3.74
N THR A 92 7.56 10.23 -4.97
CA THR A 92 8.18 11.53 -5.25
C THR A 92 7.34 12.74 -4.81
N ARG A 93 6.08 12.53 -4.39
CA ARG A 93 5.12 13.58 -3.98
C ARG A 93 4.29 13.27 -2.72
N ALA A 94 4.53 12.12 -2.08
CA ALA A 94 3.55 11.45 -1.22
C ALA A 94 3.10 12.20 0.06
N VAL A 95 3.95 13.03 0.69
CA VAL A 95 3.55 13.62 1.98
C VAL A 95 2.61 14.82 1.83
N ALA A 96 2.85 15.69 0.84
CA ALA A 96 2.07 16.92 0.67
C ALA A 96 0.73 16.70 -0.06
N ALA A 97 0.65 15.70 -0.94
CA ALA A 97 -0.55 15.37 -1.71
C ALA A 97 -1.58 14.60 -0.88
N ALA A 98 -1.15 13.58 -0.11
CA ALA A 98 -2.03 12.84 0.78
C ALA A 98 -2.69 13.76 1.84
N ALA A 99 -1.91 14.69 2.41
CA ALA A 99 -2.41 15.65 3.38
C ALA A 99 -3.36 16.72 2.77
N ARG A 100 -3.38 16.90 1.45
CA ARG A 100 -4.31 17.80 0.74
C ARG A 100 -5.56 17.07 0.25
N ALA A 101 -5.42 15.83 -0.21
CA ALA A 101 -6.56 14.99 -0.59
C ALA A 101 -7.48 14.72 0.61
N VAL A 102 -6.91 14.46 1.79
CA VAL A 102 -7.68 14.28 3.04
C VAL A 102 -8.38 15.58 3.48
N ARG A 103 -7.81 16.75 3.18
CA ARG A 103 -8.43 18.06 3.48
C ARG A 103 -9.42 18.54 2.42
N GLY A 104 -9.27 18.10 1.17
CA GLY A 104 -10.17 18.40 0.05
C GLY A 104 -11.42 17.52 0.01
N ALA A 105 -11.42 16.38 0.71
CA ALA A 105 -12.56 15.48 0.84
C ALA A 105 -13.76 16.08 1.64
N HIS A 106 -13.64 17.31 2.12
CA HIS A 106 -14.79 18.09 2.61
C HIS A 106 -15.58 18.80 1.49
N GLY A 107 -15.21 18.60 0.22
CA GLY A 107 -15.93 19.10 -0.93
C GLY A 107 -16.52 17.99 -1.81
N GLY A 108 -17.77 17.60 -1.51
CA GLY A 108 -18.72 17.13 -2.53
C GLY A 108 -18.69 15.64 -2.91
N GLY A 109 -18.91 14.75 -1.95
CA GLY A 109 -19.25 13.35 -2.20
C GLY A 109 -18.93 12.51 -0.99
N GLU A 110 -19.95 12.09 -0.23
CA GLU A 110 -19.75 11.13 0.85
C GLU A 110 -19.12 9.86 0.26
N PRO A 111 -17.99 9.34 0.79
CA PRO A 111 -17.49 8.05 0.37
C PRO A 111 -18.63 7.03 0.56
N PRO A 112 -18.91 6.16 -0.43
CA PRO A 112 -20.06 5.28 -0.34
C PRO A 112 -19.99 4.48 0.97
N HIS A 113 -21.08 4.46 1.74
CA HIS A 113 -21.13 3.89 3.09
C HIS A 113 -20.78 2.39 3.17
N PHE A 114 -20.60 1.73 2.03
CA PHE A 114 -20.14 0.34 1.92
C PHE A 114 -18.60 0.21 1.88
N LEU A 115 -17.85 1.31 1.74
CA LEU A 115 -16.39 1.28 1.66
C LEU A 115 -15.77 1.11 3.05
N ARG A 116 -15.45 -0.13 3.42
CA ARG A 116 -14.91 -0.45 4.76
C ARG A 116 -13.39 -0.33 4.88
N ALA A 117 -12.65 -0.42 3.77
CA ALA A 117 -11.21 -0.23 3.74
C ALA A 117 -10.74 0.07 2.32
N ALA A 118 -9.70 0.88 2.17
CA ALA A 118 -8.92 1.01 0.94
C ALA A 118 -7.52 0.45 1.23
N ILE A 119 -7.15 -0.64 0.56
CA ILE A 119 -5.82 -1.24 0.69
C ILE A 119 -5.12 -1.04 -0.64
N VAL A 120 -4.10 -0.18 -0.62
CA VAL A 120 -3.14 -0.06 -1.72
C VAL A 120 -2.07 -1.10 -1.47
N ILE A 121 -2.01 -2.12 -2.31
CA ILE A 121 -0.98 -3.14 -2.27
C ILE A 121 -0.07 -2.91 -3.46
N SER A 122 1.01 -2.18 -3.22
CA SER A 122 2.14 -2.11 -4.14
C SER A 122 2.97 -3.38 -4.00
N ASP A 123 3.53 -3.88 -5.10
CA ASP A 123 4.63 -4.84 -4.99
C ASP A 123 5.73 -4.16 -4.15
N ALA A 124 6.31 -4.88 -3.19
CA ALA A 124 7.24 -4.31 -2.21
C ALA A 124 8.54 -3.79 -2.85
N GLY A 125 8.67 -3.93 -4.18
CA GLY A 125 9.89 -3.71 -4.93
C GLY A 125 10.99 -4.67 -4.48
N ASP A 126 12.19 -4.48 -5.03
CA ASP A 126 13.37 -5.06 -4.43
C ASP A 126 13.57 -4.45 -3.04
N ARG A 127 13.40 -5.28 -2.00
CA ARG A 127 13.62 -4.90 -0.60
C ARG A 127 15.09 -4.66 -0.26
N ARG A 128 16.01 -4.84 -1.20
CA ARG A 128 17.46 -4.66 -1.04
C ARG A 128 18.04 -5.49 0.11
N GLY A 129 17.38 -6.61 0.44
CA GLY A 129 17.74 -7.45 1.59
C GLY A 129 17.38 -6.86 2.97
N LEU A 130 16.52 -5.83 3.04
CA LEU A 130 16.00 -5.31 4.30
C LEU A 130 15.18 -6.37 5.04
N THR A 131 15.46 -6.54 6.34
CA THR A 131 14.68 -7.43 7.19
C THR A 131 13.37 -6.77 7.61
N LEU A 132 12.43 -7.57 8.12
CA LEU A 132 11.18 -7.04 8.65
C LEU A 132 11.43 -6.00 9.76
N THR A 133 12.31 -6.32 10.70
CA THR A 133 12.69 -5.39 11.79
C THR A 133 13.30 -4.10 11.26
N GLU A 134 14.12 -4.15 10.21
CA GLU A 134 14.68 -2.94 9.60
C GLU A 134 13.59 -2.09 8.94
N LEU A 135 12.59 -2.70 8.29
CA LEU A 135 11.44 -1.98 7.72
C LEU A 135 10.55 -1.35 8.80
N GLU A 136 10.35 -2.03 9.93
CA GLU A 136 9.60 -1.53 11.09
C GLU A 136 10.33 -0.35 11.75
N VAL A 137 11.65 -0.48 11.96
CA VAL A 137 12.50 0.61 12.45
C VAL A 137 12.39 1.83 11.54
N LEU A 138 12.55 1.66 10.22
CA LEU A 138 12.41 2.75 9.26
C LEU A 138 11.02 3.41 9.32
N GLY A 139 9.95 2.63 9.49
CA GLY A 139 8.59 3.15 9.59
C GLY A 139 8.36 3.95 10.88
N MET A 140 8.82 3.46 12.02
CA MET A 140 8.75 4.20 13.28
C MET A 140 9.54 5.51 13.23
N LEU A 141 10.73 5.47 12.63
CA LEU A 141 11.58 6.65 12.41
C LEU A 141 10.92 7.69 11.50
N LEU A 142 10.28 7.27 10.41
CA LEU A 142 9.53 8.15 9.52
C LEU A 142 8.32 8.79 10.18
N THR A 143 7.74 8.11 11.18
CA THR A 143 6.66 8.66 12.03
C THR A 143 7.17 9.43 13.25
N GLU A 144 8.45 9.80 13.27
CA GLU A 144 9.09 10.61 14.30
C GLU A 144 9.03 10.00 15.71
N TRP A 145 9.05 8.67 15.82
CA TRP A 145 9.21 8.03 17.14
C TRP A 145 10.62 8.27 17.67
N PRO A 146 10.78 8.63 18.95
CA PRO A 146 12.10 8.75 19.58
C PRO A 146 12.73 7.35 19.76
N ASP A 147 14.06 7.27 19.66
CA ASP A 147 14.82 6.01 19.65
C ASP A 147 14.51 5.14 20.87
N GLU A 148 14.30 5.73 22.04
CA GLU A 148 13.94 5.00 23.27
C GLU A 148 12.59 4.29 23.15
N ARG A 149 11.62 4.94 22.47
CA ARG A 149 10.30 4.36 22.22
C ARG A 149 10.37 3.25 21.18
N ILE A 150 11.21 3.42 20.16
CA ILE A 150 11.42 2.39 19.12
C ILE A 150 12.08 1.16 19.74
N ALA A 151 13.14 1.34 20.52
CA ALA A 151 13.82 0.27 21.21
C ALA A 151 12.86 -0.49 22.15
N ALA A 152 12.06 0.23 22.94
CA ALA A 152 11.05 -0.37 23.79
C ALA A 152 9.99 -1.17 23.01
N ALA A 153 9.50 -0.64 21.89
CA ALA A 153 8.51 -1.32 21.05
C ALA A 153 9.04 -2.62 20.43
N LEU A 154 10.34 -2.70 20.18
CA LEU A 154 11.01 -3.88 19.62
C LEU A 154 11.52 -4.85 20.70
N GLY A 155 11.40 -4.52 21.98
CA GLY A 155 12.05 -5.28 23.07
C GLY A 155 13.58 -5.28 22.96
N ALA A 156 14.16 -4.24 22.35
CA ALA A 156 15.58 -4.12 22.05
C ALA A 156 16.26 -3.04 22.91
N SER A 157 17.57 -3.14 23.01
CA SER A 157 18.44 -2.09 23.58
C SER A 157 18.72 -0.98 22.56
N GLY A 158 19.16 0.19 23.04
CA GLY A 158 19.57 1.29 22.17
C GLY A 158 20.71 0.93 21.19
N SER A 159 21.64 0.07 21.61
CA SER A 159 22.72 -0.43 20.74
C SER A 159 22.22 -1.38 19.66
N GLU A 160 21.22 -2.21 19.96
CA GLU A 160 20.61 -3.09 18.96
C GLU A 160 19.84 -2.26 17.93
N LEU A 161 19.06 -1.27 18.38
CA LEU A 161 18.39 -0.32 17.50
C LEU A 161 19.38 0.40 16.57
N ALA A 162 20.48 0.94 17.12
CA ALA A 162 21.53 1.57 16.32
C ALA A 162 22.09 0.61 15.26
N GLY A 163 22.32 -0.66 15.61
CA GLY A 163 22.77 -1.68 14.66
C GLY A 163 21.74 -2.02 13.58
N HIS A 164 20.43 -1.95 13.88
CA HIS A 164 19.38 -2.08 12.84
C HIS A 164 19.38 -0.89 11.89
N ILE A 165 19.55 0.33 12.41
CA ILE A 165 19.64 1.56 11.60
C ILE A 165 20.86 1.48 10.67
N GLU A 166 22.04 1.14 11.21
CA GLU A 166 23.28 1.02 10.42
C GLU A 166 23.15 -0.03 9.30
N ARG A 167 22.57 -1.20 9.59
CA ARG A 167 22.32 -2.23 8.58
C ARG A 167 21.35 -1.77 7.50
N ALA A 168 20.30 -1.02 7.88
CA ALA A 168 19.38 -0.43 6.93
C ALA A 168 20.07 0.62 6.04
N GLU A 169 20.92 1.48 6.62
CA GLU A 169 21.71 2.47 5.89
C GLU A 169 22.61 1.81 4.83
N VAL A 170 23.30 0.73 5.20
CA VAL A 170 24.15 -0.07 4.30
C VAL A 170 23.32 -0.68 3.15
N LYS A 171 22.19 -1.33 3.46
CA LYS A 171 21.31 -1.96 2.47
C LYS A 171 20.66 -0.96 1.51
N LEU A 172 20.40 0.25 2.01
CA LEU A 172 19.91 1.37 1.21
C LEU A 172 21.02 2.08 0.42
N ALA A 173 22.29 1.67 0.59
CA ALA A 173 23.47 2.30 0.01
C ALA A 173 23.56 3.80 0.36
N THR A 174 23.45 4.10 1.64
CA THR A 174 23.47 5.46 2.21
C THR A 174 24.47 5.56 3.35
N SER A 175 24.95 6.78 3.62
CA SER A 175 25.95 7.05 4.66
C SER A 175 25.41 7.83 5.85
N THR A 176 24.11 8.13 5.87
CA THR A 176 23.47 8.85 6.98
C THR A 176 22.02 8.41 7.14
N ARG A 177 21.56 8.38 8.39
CA ARG A 177 20.17 8.10 8.78
C ARG A 177 19.16 8.95 8.01
N GLY A 178 19.39 10.25 7.90
CA GLY A 178 18.46 11.15 7.19
C GLY A 178 18.29 10.78 5.72
N VAL A 179 19.38 10.46 5.02
CA VAL A 179 19.33 10.04 3.61
C VAL A 179 18.70 8.65 3.47
N ALA A 180 18.94 7.74 4.42
CA ALA A 180 18.29 6.44 4.47
C ALA A 180 16.76 6.57 4.60
N LEU A 181 16.28 7.43 5.50
CA LEU A 181 14.84 7.68 5.68
C LEU A 181 14.20 8.28 4.43
N VAL A 182 14.82 9.27 3.80
CA VAL A 182 14.33 9.85 2.54
C VAL A 182 14.27 8.79 1.44
N ARG A 183 15.28 7.91 1.36
CA ARG A 183 15.31 6.84 0.36
C ARG A 183 14.27 5.75 0.65
N ALA A 184 14.11 5.35 1.91
CA ALA A 184 13.09 4.40 2.34
C ALA A 184 11.68 4.90 2.02
N LEU A 185 11.40 6.18 2.32
CA LEU A 185 10.15 6.85 1.97
C LEU A 185 9.93 6.86 0.44
N ASN A 186 10.93 7.31 -0.32
CA ASN A 186 10.86 7.38 -1.78
C ASN A 186 10.74 6.02 -2.48
N GLN A 187 11.06 4.92 -1.80
CA GLN A 187 11.01 3.56 -2.36
C GLN A 187 9.89 2.72 -1.75
N GLY A 188 9.11 3.25 -0.82
CA GLY A 188 8.09 2.48 -0.09
C GLY A 188 8.66 1.38 0.80
N LEU A 189 9.92 1.49 1.21
CA LEU A 189 10.64 0.48 2.00
C LEU A 189 10.52 0.74 3.51
N TYR A 190 9.30 0.68 4.04
CA TYR A 190 9.04 0.80 5.48
C TYR A 190 7.70 0.13 5.88
N ILE A 191 7.52 -0.16 7.17
CA ILE A 191 6.24 -0.63 7.73
C ILE A 191 5.77 0.37 8.81
N PRO A 192 4.62 1.05 8.62
CA PRO A 192 4.09 1.96 9.64
C PRO A 192 3.79 1.23 10.96
N PRO A 193 3.99 1.88 12.12
CA PRO A 193 3.78 1.25 13.42
C PRO A 193 2.36 0.73 13.66
N GLY A 194 1.33 1.34 13.06
CA GLY A 194 -0.07 0.87 13.14
C GLY A 194 -0.33 -0.48 12.43
N LEU A 195 0.65 -0.98 11.69
CA LEU A 195 0.62 -2.32 11.07
C LEU A 195 1.63 -3.29 11.72
N ALA A 196 2.60 -2.78 12.46
CA ALA A 196 3.68 -3.56 13.09
C ALA A 196 3.40 -3.88 14.56
N VAL A 197 2.67 -3.01 15.28
CA VAL A 197 2.39 -3.16 16.71
C VAL A 197 0.89 -3.40 16.89
N PRO A 198 0.46 -4.53 17.48
CA PRO A 198 -0.95 -4.74 17.82
C PRO A 198 -1.41 -3.69 18.84
N ALA A 199 -2.65 -3.21 18.66
CA ALA A 199 -3.28 -2.17 19.48
C ALA A 199 -3.45 -2.56 20.96
#